data_AF-A0A1G9SL60-F1
#
_entry.id   AF-A0A1G9SL60-F1
#
_cell.length_a   1.000
_cell.length_b   1.000
_cell.length_c   1.000
_cell.angle_alpha   90.00
_cell.angle_beta   90.00
_cell.angle_gamma   90.00
#
_symmetry.space_group_name_H-M   'P 1'
#
loop_
_entity.id
_entity.type
_entity.pdbx_description
1 polymer ?
#
loop_
_entity_poly.entity_id
_entity_poly.type
_entity_poly.pdbx_seq_one_letter_code
_entity_poly.pdbx_strand_id
1 'polypeptide(L)'
;MPDRTPADVRVREARPDQHDAVAAVLDAAMLRTDALDDSLDRGDVLVAIAEDRLLGALVLVQEEDAGGEHRHVDAVAVRPNRRGQGIGSALVESALARCGPDERLTAAFDADVRPFYESLGFDIEVRDGRLFGVS
;
A
#
# COMPACT_ATOMS: atom_id res chain seq x y z
N MET A 1 -0.45 6.91 -34.92
CA MET A 1 0.30 6.23 -33.83
C MET A 1 -0.71 5.98 -32.73
N PRO A 2 -1.01 4.74 -32.34
CA PRO A 2 -1.97 4.50 -31.27
C PRO A 2 -1.36 4.97 -29.94
N ASP A 3 -2.21 5.63 -29.18
CA ASP A 3 -2.04 6.03 -27.80
C ASP A 3 -1.58 4.82 -26.97
N ARG A 4 -0.35 4.85 -26.42
CA ARG A 4 0.07 3.86 -25.43
C ARG A 4 -0.65 4.25 -24.14
N THR A 5 -1.83 3.70 -23.91
CA THR A 5 -2.53 3.80 -22.63
C THR A 5 -1.55 3.38 -21.53
N PRO A 6 -1.13 4.25 -20.61
CA PRO A 6 -0.51 3.77 -19.40
C PRO A 6 -1.60 3.09 -18.54
N ALA A 7 -1.28 1.95 -17.95
CA ALA A 7 -1.97 1.38 -16.78
C ALA A 7 -3.27 0.57 -16.97
N ASP A 8 -3.16 -0.67 -17.45
CA ASP A 8 -4.07 -1.77 -17.02
C ASP A 8 -3.69 -2.28 -15.61
N VAL A 9 -3.41 -1.38 -14.69
CA VAL A 9 -3.08 -1.75 -13.31
C VAL A 9 -4.37 -2.03 -12.58
N ARG A 10 -4.59 -3.28 -12.19
CA ARG A 10 -5.71 -3.69 -11.36
C ARG A 10 -5.21 -3.99 -9.95
N VAL A 11 -5.85 -3.35 -8.98
CA VAL A 11 -5.63 -3.69 -7.57
C VAL A 11 -6.65 -4.73 -7.14
N ARG A 12 -6.18 -5.75 -6.46
CA ARG A 12 -7.03 -6.78 -5.85
C ARG A 12 -6.38 -7.30 -4.57
N GLU A 13 -7.15 -7.98 -3.76
CA GLU A 13 -6.63 -8.74 -2.64
C GLU A 13 -5.63 -9.81 -3.12
N ALA A 14 -4.53 -9.91 -2.41
CA ALA A 14 -3.56 -10.99 -2.57
C ALA A 14 -4.20 -12.29 -2.09
N ARG A 15 -3.91 -13.37 -2.80
CA ARG A 15 -4.32 -14.69 -2.34
C ARG A 15 -3.23 -15.27 -1.43
N PRO A 16 -3.58 -16.16 -0.49
CA PRO A 16 -2.60 -16.79 0.39
C PRO A 16 -1.48 -17.51 -0.36
N ASP A 17 -1.77 -18.09 -1.54
CA ASP A 17 -0.80 -18.74 -2.42
C ASP A 17 0.20 -17.78 -3.10
N GLN A 18 0.00 -16.46 -2.95
CA GLN A 18 0.86 -15.43 -3.54
C GLN A 18 1.86 -14.83 -2.54
N HIS A 19 2.03 -15.44 -1.36
CA HIS A 19 3.00 -15.02 -0.34
C HIS A 19 4.37 -14.70 -0.95
N ASP A 20 4.98 -15.67 -1.66
CA ASP A 20 6.32 -15.51 -2.23
C ASP A 20 6.41 -14.36 -3.24
N ALA A 21 5.32 -14.12 -4.00
CA ALA A 21 5.28 -13.04 -4.97
C ALA A 21 5.19 -11.67 -4.28
N VAL A 22 4.46 -11.57 -3.17
CA VAL A 22 4.36 -10.36 -2.35
C VAL A 22 5.68 -10.09 -1.64
N ALA A 23 6.25 -11.12 -0.99
CA ALA A 23 7.56 -11.04 -0.35
C ALA A 23 8.64 -10.57 -1.34
N ALA A 24 8.68 -11.15 -2.54
CA ALA A 24 9.62 -10.74 -3.58
C ALA A 24 9.44 -9.28 -4.07
N VAL A 25 8.24 -8.70 -3.96
CA VAL A 25 7.98 -7.29 -4.27
C VAL A 25 8.44 -6.39 -3.13
N LEU A 26 8.17 -6.77 -1.88
CA LEU A 26 8.64 -6.10 -0.67
C LEU A 26 10.17 -6.08 -0.61
N ASP A 27 10.83 -7.23 -0.81
CA ASP A 27 12.29 -7.35 -0.87
C ASP A 27 12.91 -6.45 -1.92
N ALA A 28 12.29 -6.34 -3.10
CA ALA A 28 12.78 -5.46 -4.16
C ALA A 28 12.60 -3.97 -3.85
N ALA A 29 11.71 -3.63 -2.92
CA ALA A 29 11.60 -2.29 -2.34
C ALA A 29 12.45 -2.12 -1.07
N MET A 30 13.23 -3.15 -0.69
CA MET A 30 14.00 -3.22 0.57
C MET A 30 13.12 -3.08 1.82
N LEU A 31 11.87 -3.51 1.75
CA LEU A 31 10.93 -3.54 2.86
C LEU A 31 10.84 -4.97 3.42
N ARG A 32 10.71 -5.07 4.74
CA ARG A 32 10.42 -6.31 5.45
C ARG A 32 9.23 -6.08 6.36
N THR A 33 8.33 -7.04 6.39
CA THR A 33 7.20 -7.09 7.32
C THR A 33 7.08 -8.51 7.85
N ASP A 34 7.00 -8.62 9.17
CA ASP A 34 6.73 -9.89 9.85
C ASP A 34 5.21 -10.16 9.91
N ALA A 35 4.38 -9.17 9.58
CA ALA A 35 2.92 -9.27 9.59
C ALA A 35 2.34 -9.80 8.26
N LEU A 36 3.19 -10.19 7.30
CA LEU A 36 2.75 -10.58 5.96
C LEU A 36 1.83 -11.80 5.97
N ASP A 37 2.23 -12.88 6.64
CA ASP A 37 1.45 -14.13 6.71
C ASP A 37 0.07 -13.89 7.33
N ASP A 38 0.07 -13.28 8.53
CA ASP A 38 -1.14 -12.94 9.27
C ASP A 38 -2.08 -12.03 8.47
N SER A 39 -1.53 -11.07 7.74
CA SER A 39 -2.32 -10.14 6.93
C SER A 39 -2.84 -10.78 5.64
N LEU A 40 -2.09 -11.73 5.06
CA LEU A 40 -2.56 -12.52 3.92
C LEU A 40 -3.74 -13.41 4.30
N ASP A 41 -3.67 -14.07 5.47
CA ASP A 41 -4.77 -14.89 5.98
C ASP A 41 -6.04 -14.07 6.26
N ARG A 42 -5.88 -12.82 6.73
CA ARG A 42 -7.01 -11.89 6.93
C ARG A 42 -7.55 -11.27 5.63
N GLY A 43 -6.85 -11.40 4.51
CA GLY A 43 -7.20 -10.72 3.27
C GLY A 43 -6.94 -9.21 3.31
N ASP A 44 -5.98 -8.78 4.13
CA ASP A 44 -5.57 -7.40 4.34
C ASP A 44 -4.35 -7.00 3.50
N VAL A 45 -3.97 -7.85 2.55
CA VAL A 45 -2.89 -7.57 1.59
C VAL A 45 -3.49 -7.28 0.22
N LEU A 46 -3.14 -6.12 -0.34
CA LEU A 46 -3.53 -5.70 -1.67
C LEU A 46 -2.35 -5.78 -2.63
N VAL A 47 -2.57 -6.28 -3.84
CA VAL A 47 -1.56 -6.36 -4.89
C VAL A 47 -2.03 -5.62 -6.13
N ALA A 48 -1.11 -4.85 -6.70
CA ALA A 48 -1.29 -4.20 -7.98
C ALA A 48 -0.71 -5.09 -9.08
N ILE A 49 -1.56 -5.51 -10.01
CA ILE A 49 -1.20 -6.41 -11.10
C ILE A 49 -1.43 -5.69 -12.43
N ALA A 50 -0.47 -5.77 -13.33
CA ALA A 50 -0.66 -5.39 -14.73
C ALA A 50 -0.03 -6.45 -15.63
N GLU A 51 -0.69 -6.80 -16.73
CA GLU A 51 -0.20 -7.80 -17.69
C GLU A 51 0.26 -9.11 -16.98
N ASP A 52 -0.54 -9.59 -16.02
CA ASP A 52 -0.29 -10.77 -15.19
C ASP A 52 0.98 -10.71 -14.30
N ARG A 53 1.54 -9.52 -14.07
CA ARG A 53 2.69 -9.33 -13.17
C ARG A 53 2.35 -8.44 -11.98
N LEU A 54 2.79 -8.86 -10.79
CA LEU A 54 2.74 -8.01 -9.60
C LEU A 54 3.74 -6.84 -9.76
N LEU A 55 3.20 -5.64 -9.75
CA LEU A 55 3.96 -4.39 -9.83
C LEU A 55 4.16 -3.75 -8.45
N GLY A 56 3.25 -4.01 -7.52
CA GLY A 56 3.30 -3.49 -6.17
C GLY A 56 2.46 -4.34 -5.22
N ALA A 57 2.74 -4.18 -3.94
CA ALA A 57 2.01 -4.80 -2.85
C ALA A 57 1.84 -3.79 -1.71
N LEU A 58 0.71 -3.87 -1.02
CA LEU A 58 0.37 -3.08 0.14
C LEU A 58 -0.14 -4.05 1.21
N VAL A 59 0.42 -3.95 2.40
CA VAL A 59 0.05 -4.76 3.57
C VAL A 59 -0.65 -3.85 4.57
N LEU A 60 -1.88 -4.20 4.91
CA LEU A 60 -2.64 -3.56 5.97
C LEU A 60 -2.58 -4.40 7.23
N VAL A 61 -2.45 -3.73 8.37
CA VAL A 61 -2.62 -4.31 9.70
C VAL A 61 -3.73 -3.54 10.42
N GLN A 62 -4.38 -4.19 11.38
CA GLN A 62 -5.30 -3.51 12.29
C GLN A 62 -4.47 -2.96 13.46
N GLU A 63 -4.58 -1.66 13.68
CA GLU A 63 -3.99 -0.96 14.82
C GLU A 63 -5.12 -0.42 15.68
N GLU A 64 -4.94 -0.40 17.00
CA GLU A 64 -5.86 0.24 17.93
C GLU A 64 -5.09 1.37 18.64
N ASP A 65 -5.59 2.60 18.51
CA ASP A 65 -5.04 3.75 19.22
C ASP A 65 -6.09 4.44 20.09
N ALA A 66 -5.75 5.62 20.61
CA ALA A 66 -6.65 6.42 21.44
C ALA A 66 -7.96 6.82 20.73
N GLY A 67 -8.00 6.74 19.39
CA GLY A 67 -9.17 6.95 18.55
C GLY A 67 -9.97 5.69 18.20
N GLY A 68 -9.49 4.50 18.61
CA GLY A 68 -10.13 3.21 18.36
C GLY A 68 -9.40 2.34 17.32
N GLU A 69 -10.08 1.28 16.89
CA GLU A 69 -9.59 0.36 15.86
C GLU A 69 -9.56 1.05 14.49
N HIS A 70 -8.42 0.95 13.81
CA HIS A 70 -8.19 1.56 12.51
C HIS A 70 -7.23 0.70 11.66
N ARG A 71 -7.12 1.02 10.37
CA ARG A 71 -6.22 0.32 9.45
C ARG A 71 -4.92 1.06 9.34
N HIS A 72 -3.81 0.33 9.42
CA HIS A 72 -2.48 0.86 9.23
C HIS A 72 -1.78 0.18 8.06
N VAL A 73 -1.19 0.97 7.16
CA VAL A 73 -0.30 0.47 6.11
C VAL A 73 1.05 0.18 6.74
N ASP A 74 1.27 -1.09 7.07
CA ASP A 74 2.54 -1.56 7.63
C ASP A 74 3.65 -1.54 6.57
N ALA A 75 3.33 -1.93 5.34
CA ALA A 75 4.27 -1.90 4.23
C ALA A 75 3.59 -1.60 2.90
N VAL A 76 4.18 -0.69 2.11
CA VAL A 76 3.79 -0.47 0.72
C VAL A 76 5.02 -0.49 -0.17
N ALA A 77 5.05 -1.45 -1.10
CA ALA A 77 6.14 -1.65 -2.04
C ALA A 77 5.65 -1.46 -3.48
N VAL A 78 6.40 -0.68 -4.25
CA VAL A 78 6.24 -0.60 -5.71
C VAL A 78 7.59 -0.81 -6.35
N ARG A 79 7.63 -1.64 -7.40
CA ARG A 79 8.86 -1.92 -8.15
C ARG A 79 9.53 -0.60 -8.61
N PRO A 80 10.83 -0.40 -8.32
CA PRO A 80 11.52 0.87 -8.58
C PRO A 80 11.52 1.28 -10.06
N ASN A 81 11.56 0.31 -10.97
CA ASN A 81 11.54 0.54 -12.43
C ASN A 81 10.15 0.98 -12.98
N ARG A 82 9.16 1.15 -12.11
CA ARG A 82 7.77 1.53 -12.45
C ARG A 82 7.23 2.66 -11.56
N ARG A 83 8.08 3.33 -10.78
CA ARG A 83 7.71 4.52 -9.99
C ARG A 83 7.26 5.65 -10.93
N GLY A 84 6.33 6.50 -10.47
CA GLY A 84 5.76 7.58 -11.29
C GLY A 84 4.66 7.16 -12.27
N GLN A 85 4.14 5.93 -12.17
CA GLN A 85 3.03 5.42 -13.00
C GLN A 85 1.69 5.31 -12.23
N GLY A 86 1.57 5.95 -11.07
CA GLY A 86 0.34 5.93 -10.27
C GLY A 86 0.02 4.62 -9.55
N ILE A 87 0.90 3.61 -9.60
CA ILE A 87 0.66 2.28 -8.98
C ILE A 87 0.47 2.39 -7.46
N GLY A 88 1.31 3.18 -6.79
CA GLY A 88 1.16 3.43 -5.36
C GLY A 88 -0.18 4.09 -5.04
N SER A 89 -0.60 5.07 -5.85
CA SER A 89 -1.87 5.78 -5.66
C SER A 89 -3.03 4.81 -5.76
N ALA A 90 -3.05 3.98 -6.81
CA ALA A 90 -4.10 2.99 -6.99
C ALA A 90 -4.19 2.00 -5.81
N LEU A 91 -3.05 1.57 -5.23
CA LEU A 91 -3.02 0.71 -4.04
C LEU A 91 -3.66 1.41 -2.84
N VAL A 92 -3.26 2.65 -2.55
CA VAL A 92 -3.77 3.41 -1.40
C VAL A 92 -5.23 3.80 -1.61
N GLU A 93 -5.62 4.23 -2.79
CA GLU A 93 -7.03 4.52 -3.13
C GLU A 93 -7.91 3.28 -2.99
N SER A 94 -7.41 2.10 -3.37
CA SER A 94 -8.15 0.85 -3.17
C SER A 94 -8.24 0.48 -1.69
N ALA A 95 -7.19 0.74 -0.91
CA ALA A 95 -7.23 0.57 0.54
C ALA A 95 -8.23 1.53 1.19
N LEU A 96 -8.24 2.80 0.79
CA LEU A 96 -9.20 3.80 1.23
C LEU A 96 -10.64 3.44 0.83
N ALA A 97 -10.86 2.95 -0.39
CA ALA A 97 -12.19 2.54 -0.83
C ALA A 97 -12.69 1.27 -0.11
N ARG A 98 -11.76 0.46 0.42
CA ARG A 98 -12.06 -0.70 1.26
C ARG A 98 -12.36 -0.27 2.69
N CYS A 99 -11.64 0.71 3.22
CA CYS A 99 -11.95 1.34 4.49
C CYS A 99 -13.31 2.05 4.36
N GLY A 100 -14.19 1.86 5.35
CA GLY A 100 -15.44 2.61 5.37
C GLY A 100 -15.19 4.12 5.48
N PRO A 101 -16.19 4.98 5.17
CA PRO A 101 -16.06 6.43 5.38
C PRO A 101 -15.80 6.81 6.85
N ASP A 102 -16.07 5.90 7.79
CA ASP A 102 -15.82 6.06 9.22
C ASP A 102 -14.54 5.36 9.71
N GLU A 103 -13.81 4.65 8.84
CA GLU A 103 -12.62 3.89 9.21
C GLU A 103 -11.36 4.66 8.78
N ARG A 104 -10.49 4.94 9.75
CA ARG A 104 -9.29 5.72 9.52
C ARG A 104 -8.20 4.84 8.91
N LEU A 105 -7.55 5.32 7.85
CA LEU A 105 -6.37 4.68 7.28
C LEU A 105 -5.12 5.49 7.65
N THR A 106 -4.17 4.85 8.32
CA THR A 106 -2.87 5.43 8.64
C THR A 106 -1.77 4.73 7.85
N ALA A 107 -0.66 5.41 7.58
CA ALA A 107 0.47 4.82 6.86
C ALA A 107 1.78 5.41 7.35
N ALA A 108 2.77 4.57 7.69
CA ALA A 108 4.12 5.02 8.02
C ALA A 108 5.01 5.02 6.78
N PHE A 109 5.75 6.09 6.53
CA PHE A 109 6.57 6.23 5.34
C PHE A 109 7.79 7.18 5.54
N ASP A 110 8.74 7.12 4.61
CA ASP A 110 9.95 7.97 4.61
C ASP A 110 9.72 9.36 3.99
N ALA A 111 10.56 10.34 4.31
CA ALA A 111 10.41 11.73 3.84
C ALA A 111 10.29 11.88 2.32
N ASP A 112 10.92 11.00 1.55
CA ASP A 112 10.87 11.01 0.09
C ASP A 112 9.48 10.70 -0.48
N VAL A 113 8.60 10.02 0.26
CA VAL A 113 7.24 9.65 -0.16
C VAL A 113 6.16 10.55 0.42
N ARG A 114 6.52 11.60 1.17
CA ARG A 114 5.60 12.61 1.68
C ARG A 114 4.71 13.27 0.60
N PRO A 115 5.26 13.78 -0.53
CA PRO A 115 4.45 14.49 -1.52
C PRO A 115 3.37 13.60 -2.17
N PHE A 116 3.60 12.29 -2.17
CA PHE A 116 2.68 11.30 -2.69
C PHE A 116 1.44 11.16 -1.81
N TYR A 117 1.61 11.06 -0.49
CA TYR A 117 0.48 10.98 0.45
C TYR A 117 -0.25 12.32 0.60
N GLU A 118 0.47 13.44 0.58
CA GLU A 118 -0.15 14.79 0.55
C GLU A 118 -1.04 14.96 -0.70
N SER A 119 -0.63 14.43 -1.86
CA SER A 119 -1.43 14.47 -3.09
C SER A 119 -2.71 13.61 -3.01
N LEU A 120 -2.76 12.62 -2.13
CA LEU A 120 -3.93 11.78 -1.89
C LEU A 120 -4.89 12.39 -0.85
N GLY A 121 -4.50 13.51 -0.22
CA GLY A 121 -5.28 14.17 0.81
C GLY A 121 -5.04 13.65 2.23
N PHE A 122 -3.98 12.87 2.46
CA PHE A 122 -3.60 12.46 3.81
C PHE A 122 -2.97 13.64 4.55
N ASP A 123 -3.34 13.80 5.82
CA ASP A 123 -2.67 14.67 6.78
C ASP A 123 -1.37 14.00 7.25
N ILE A 124 -0.24 14.69 7.08
CA ILE A 124 1.07 14.14 7.42
C ILE A 124 1.54 14.63 8.78
N GLU A 125 1.70 13.69 9.71
CA GLU A 125 2.25 13.91 11.04
C GLU A 125 3.64 13.28 11.16
N VAL A 126 4.51 13.86 11.99
CA VAL A 126 5.81 13.23 12.31
C VAL A 126 5.67 12.60 13.70
N ARG A 127 5.83 11.28 13.80
CA ARG A 127 5.87 10.56 15.09
C ARG A 127 7.17 9.77 15.18
N ASP A 128 7.89 9.89 16.28
CA ASP A 128 9.17 9.19 16.52
C ASP A 128 10.20 9.29 15.37
N GLY A 129 10.21 10.42 14.65
CA GLY A 129 11.13 10.66 13.52
C GLY A 129 10.74 9.96 12.22
N ARG A 130 9.57 9.31 12.17
CA ARG A 130 8.95 8.78 10.94
C ARG A 130 7.75 9.63 10.55
N LEU A 131 7.45 9.67 9.25
CA LEU A 131 6.26 10.36 8.77
C LEU A 131 5.09 9.40 8.74
N PHE A 132 3.95 9.89 9.18
CA PHE A 132 2.69 9.17 9.25
C PHE A 132 1.66 9.96 8.46
N GLY A 133 1.06 9.33 7.47
CA GLY A 133 -0.13 9.86 6.81
C GLY A 133 -1.37 9.36 7.52
N VAL A 134 -2.35 10.23 7.72
CA VAL A 134 -3.68 9.90 8.24
C VAL A 134 -4.74 10.41 7.27
N SER A 135 -5.67 9.55 6.85
CA SER A 135 -6.83 9.94 6.02
C SER A 135 -7.99 10.51 6.83
#